data_AF-A0A3C0URH4-F1
#
_entry.id   AF-A0A3C0URH4-F1
#
_cell.length_a   1.000
_cell.length_b   1.000
_cell.length_c   1.000
_cell.angle_alpha   90.00
_cell.angle_beta   90.00
_cell.angle_gamma   90.00
#
_symmetry.space_group_name_H-M   'P 1'
#
loop_
_entity.id
_entity.type
_entity.pdbx_description
1 polymer ?
#
loop_
_entity_poly.entity_id
_entity_poly.type
_entity_poly.pdbx_seq_one_letter_code
_entity_poly.pdbx_strand_id
1 'polypeptide(L)'
;MILLQVFVFNVAPKMKPSILVLLVFMSQSLWGQKTYEQLLVDIKKHAPQDSIRVELLVDACVAATFRADTLVLKMATEANQLSNKLGYELGKIRSLNCLGNYYFSRALNDKAINYYLQALRIAEKRNDYSNIVIGKSNLANVFSHNFEDQKSIKLLTECDQLLLKNGQVFTQNRAAILTNLANSYFQLKQYTKAIQTYNEVLAICQKLNIGFGVALTLDNLGKTYFELKQYSKALDYFEKAKVEIEKYRVDFVRGKNLNNLGKTYSALGNPTKGLALLQQAKAIALQNQDNEALRDIYFEMQRGFARTNQFKAAFEHLEKYSILKDSVFSSEKNKTIQELNTKYETEKKDSEIKSLAQQKQISELESGRKTAIIYSILVFLLIGSMMAYALFMRFKTQKQNELLTTQLEEAQRRIEIEQKATESELKALKSQMNPHFMFNALNSIQEQFMYGDKTLANEQMGNFTYLTRQILSISGKKRITLATEIELLTKYLELEKMRFSEGFSYEISLDGQLDEDYHQLPPMLIQPFVENSIKHGLLHKNGDKRLSIMFSMDETEEHILCVVEDNGVGRAKSAELKQKRLQVHQSFSTNATSERLKLLSSSLNTQELVHYEDLMDEMGQSLGTRVTLKIPL
;
A
#
# COMPACT_ATOMS: atom_id res chain seq x y z
N MET A 1 -18.71 -63.32 24.20
CA MET A 1 -18.70 -61.85 24.12
C MET A 1 -19.51 -61.30 22.94
N ILE A 2 -19.30 -61.77 21.69
CA ILE A 2 -19.95 -61.21 20.48
C ILE A 2 -21.49 -61.20 20.54
N LEU A 3 -22.11 -62.19 21.21
CA LEU A 3 -23.56 -62.31 21.40
C LEU A 3 -24.30 -61.01 21.79
N LEU A 4 -23.68 -60.12 22.60
CA LEU A 4 -24.37 -58.92 23.11
C LEU A 4 -24.58 -57.81 22.07
N GLN A 5 -23.79 -57.75 21.00
CA GLN A 5 -23.86 -56.62 20.04
C GLN A 5 -24.85 -56.85 18.89
N VAL A 6 -25.21 -58.10 18.60
CA VAL A 6 -25.91 -58.46 17.36
C VAL A 6 -27.33 -58.96 17.60
N PHE A 7 -27.62 -59.68 18.70
CA PHE A 7 -28.89 -60.43 18.84
C PHE A 7 -30.12 -59.62 19.32
N VAL A 8 -29.99 -58.32 19.64
CA VAL A 8 -31.10 -57.50 20.17
C VAL A 8 -31.17 -56.13 19.50
N PHE A 9 -31.68 -56.10 18.26
CA PHE A 9 -32.14 -54.87 17.60
C PHE A 9 -33.56 -55.02 17.04
N ASN A 10 -34.53 -54.98 17.95
CA ASN A 10 -35.93 -54.63 17.66
C ASN A 10 -36.64 -54.03 18.92
N VAL A 11 -35.86 -53.46 19.86
CA VAL A 11 -36.28 -52.76 21.10
C VAL A 11 -35.13 -51.82 21.55
N ALA A 12 -35.37 -50.50 21.65
CA ALA A 12 -34.48 -49.43 22.19
C ALA A 12 -35.14 -48.05 21.97
N PRO A 13 -34.89 -46.97 22.78
CA PRO A 13 -33.85 -46.77 23.81
C PRO A 13 -34.40 -46.61 25.26
N LYS A 14 -33.77 -47.11 26.35
CA LYS A 14 -32.50 -46.69 27.04
C LYS A 14 -32.55 -45.23 27.62
N MET A 15 -32.21 -44.87 28.87
CA MET A 15 -31.80 -45.50 30.17
C MET A 15 -31.49 -44.37 31.21
N LYS A 16 -31.21 -44.49 32.55
CA LYS A 16 -31.23 -45.49 33.67
C LYS A 16 -31.10 -44.70 35.03
N PRO A 17 -31.31 -45.27 36.24
CA PRO A 17 -30.13 -45.58 37.11
C PRO A 17 -30.24 -46.77 38.13
N SER A 18 -29.08 -47.37 38.47
CA SER A 18 -28.64 -48.13 39.69
C SER A 18 -29.67 -48.68 40.71
N ILE A 19 -29.61 -49.92 41.25
CA ILE A 19 -28.51 -50.88 41.59
C ILE A 19 -29.01 -52.32 41.24
N LEU A 20 -28.27 -53.19 40.53
CA LEU A 20 -27.26 -54.20 40.97
C LEU A 20 -27.82 -55.34 41.86
N VAL A 21 -27.10 -56.49 41.93
CA VAL A 21 -27.45 -57.76 42.64
C VAL A 21 -28.51 -58.60 41.89
N LEU A 22 -28.33 -59.88 41.56
CA LEU A 22 -27.24 -60.85 41.78
C LEU A 22 -26.99 -61.74 40.53
N LEU A 23 -25.93 -62.55 40.57
CA LEU A 23 -25.49 -63.58 39.62
C LEU A 23 -26.35 -64.87 39.68
N VAL A 24 -25.97 -65.88 38.86
CA VAL A 24 -26.29 -67.33 38.95
C VAL A 24 -27.53 -67.81 38.16
N PHE A 25 -27.47 -68.81 37.25
CA PHE A 25 -26.34 -69.54 36.62
C PHE A 25 -26.66 -70.05 35.19
N MET A 26 -25.60 -70.43 34.48
CA MET A 26 -25.47 -70.93 33.10
C MET A 26 -26.36 -72.09 32.63
N SER A 27 -26.46 -72.23 31.29
CA SER A 27 -25.88 -73.37 30.54
C SER A 27 -25.79 -73.00 29.04
N GLN A 28 -24.78 -73.32 28.22
CA GLN A 28 -23.40 -73.83 28.40
C GLN A 28 -22.44 -72.90 27.59
N SER A 29 -21.11 -72.87 27.73
CA SER A 29 -20.14 -73.78 28.38
C SER A 29 -19.26 -73.08 29.43
N LEU A 30 -18.49 -73.87 30.20
CA LEU A 30 -17.59 -73.36 31.24
C LEU A 30 -16.34 -72.65 30.68
N TRP A 31 -15.59 -72.00 31.59
CA TRP A 31 -14.30 -71.31 31.44
C TRP A 31 -14.34 -69.89 30.81
N GLY A 32 -14.33 -68.86 31.68
CA GLY A 32 -13.50 -67.66 31.45
C GLY A 32 -14.17 -66.27 31.51
N GLN A 33 -15.45 -66.11 31.17
CA GLN A 33 -16.03 -64.77 30.96
C GLN A 33 -16.50 -64.10 32.28
N LYS A 34 -15.84 -63.01 32.68
CA LYS A 34 -16.08 -62.25 33.92
C LYS A 34 -17.32 -61.34 33.82
N THR A 35 -17.94 -60.99 34.96
CA THR A 35 -19.05 -60.00 34.97
C THR A 35 -18.54 -58.57 34.80
N TYR A 36 -19.45 -57.64 34.49
CA TYR A 36 -19.13 -56.21 34.43
C TYR A 36 -18.54 -55.68 35.75
N GLU A 37 -19.10 -56.10 36.89
CA GLU A 37 -18.65 -55.70 38.22
C GLU A 37 -17.26 -56.27 38.54
N GLN A 38 -16.98 -57.50 38.13
CA GLN A 38 -15.65 -58.11 38.23
C GLN A 38 -14.63 -57.39 37.33
N LEU A 39 -15.00 -57.08 36.08
CA LEU A 39 -14.15 -56.33 35.14
C LEU A 39 -13.83 -54.93 35.69
N LEU A 40 -14.79 -54.22 36.31
CA LEU A 40 -14.53 -52.94 36.99
C LEU A 40 -13.57 -53.06 38.20
N VAL A 41 -13.56 -54.21 38.90
CA VAL A 41 -12.57 -54.48 39.97
C VAL A 41 -11.19 -54.75 39.35
N ASP A 42 -11.12 -55.50 38.25
CA ASP A 42 -9.86 -55.81 37.60
C ASP A 42 -9.22 -54.60 36.90
N ILE A 43 -10.02 -53.71 36.29
CA ILE A 43 -9.57 -52.41 35.76
C ILE A 43 -8.98 -51.52 36.87
N LYS A 44 -9.43 -51.66 38.12
CA LYS A 44 -8.87 -50.94 39.27
C LYS A 44 -7.60 -51.60 39.83
N LYS A 45 -7.49 -52.93 39.77
CA LYS A 45 -6.29 -53.67 40.20
C LYS A 45 -5.16 -53.58 39.17
N HIS A 46 -5.47 -53.57 37.89
CA HIS A 46 -4.51 -53.53 36.79
C HIS A 46 -4.14 -52.09 36.43
N ALA A 47 -3.28 -51.50 37.26
CA ALA A 47 -2.73 -50.15 37.05
C ALA A 47 -1.85 -49.94 35.79
N PRO A 48 -1.13 -50.94 35.22
CA PRO A 48 -0.29 -50.73 34.04
C PRO A 48 -1.06 -50.21 32.81
N GLN A 49 -0.44 -49.27 32.08
CA GLN A 49 -0.96 -48.76 30.81
C GLN A 49 -0.48 -49.64 29.64
N ASP A 50 -1.01 -50.86 29.56
CA ASP A 50 -0.64 -51.88 28.57
C ASP A 50 -1.85 -52.37 27.73
N SER A 51 -1.63 -53.36 26.87
CA SER A 51 -2.69 -53.98 26.06
C SER A 51 -3.69 -54.77 26.90
N ILE A 52 -3.29 -55.32 28.06
CA ILE A 52 -4.20 -56.03 28.98
C ILE A 52 -5.22 -55.03 29.56
N ARG A 53 -4.79 -53.82 29.89
CA ARG A 53 -5.70 -52.74 30.31
C ARG A 53 -6.70 -52.37 29.21
N VAL A 54 -6.25 -52.27 27.95
CA VAL A 54 -7.14 -52.02 26.80
C VAL A 54 -8.19 -53.12 26.68
N GLU A 55 -7.78 -54.39 26.75
CA GLU A 55 -8.68 -55.54 26.67
C GLU A 55 -9.72 -55.52 27.82
N LEU A 56 -9.28 -55.30 29.07
CA LEU A 56 -10.20 -55.19 30.22
C LEU A 56 -11.22 -54.06 30.07
N LEU A 57 -10.79 -52.88 29.61
CA LEU A 57 -11.68 -51.73 29.36
C LEU A 57 -12.69 -52.03 28.25
N VAL A 58 -12.24 -52.64 27.14
CA VAL A 58 -13.09 -53.05 26.02
C VAL A 58 -14.10 -54.11 26.45
N ASP A 59 -13.68 -55.12 27.20
CA ASP A 59 -14.55 -56.19 27.68
C ASP A 59 -15.61 -55.64 28.66
N ALA A 60 -15.24 -54.69 29.52
CA ALA A 60 -16.19 -53.97 30.37
C ALA A 60 -17.19 -53.15 29.52
N CYS A 61 -16.74 -52.45 28.49
CA CYS A 61 -17.62 -51.75 27.55
C CYS A 61 -18.59 -52.71 26.82
N VAL A 62 -18.14 -53.89 26.39
CA VAL A 62 -19.01 -54.87 25.72
C VAL A 62 -20.01 -55.49 26.69
N ALA A 63 -19.59 -55.85 27.91
CA ALA A 63 -20.48 -56.26 29.00
C ALA A 63 -21.50 -55.16 29.39
N ALA A 64 -21.20 -53.90 29.04
CA ALA A 64 -22.05 -52.73 29.23
C ALA A 64 -22.60 -52.12 27.93
N THR A 65 -22.70 -52.88 26.84
CA THR A 65 -23.35 -52.44 25.57
C THR A 65 -24.80 -51.93 25.80
N PHE A 66 -25.44 -52.43 26.87
CA PHE A 66 -26.73 -51.98 27.38
C PHE A 66 -26.61 -51.17 28.69
N ARG A 67 -25.61 -50.29 28.77
CA ARG A 67 -25.53 -49.19 29.76
C ARG A 67 -25.13 -47.88 29.05
N ALA A 68 -26.07 -46.95 28.91
CA ALA A 68 -25.84 -45.65 28.23
C ALA A 68 -25.23 -44.59 29.17
N ASP A 69 -24.41 -45.03 30.14
CA ASP A 69 -23.84 -44.21 31.20
C ASP A 69 -22.47 -43.61 30.82
N THR A 70 -22.04 -42.60 31.57
CA THR A 70 -20.80 -41.87 31.29
C THR A 70 -19.53 -42.66 31.60
N LEU A 71 -19.63 -43.79 32.32
CA LEU A 71 -18.48 -44.67 32.60
C LEU A 71 -18.14 -45.52 31.37
N VAL A 72 -19.13 -46.01 30.62
CA VAL A 72 -18.90 -46.71 29.34
C VAL A 72 -18.18 -45.81 28.33
N LEU A 73 -18.59 -44.54 28.20
CA LEU A 73 -17.91 -43.58 27.33
C LEU A 73 -16.46 -43.32 27.79
N LYS A 74 -16.22 -43.16 29.10
CA LYS A 74 -14.87 -42.98 29.65
C LYS A 74 -13.97 -44.17 29.35
N MET A 75 -14.42 -45.39 29.64
CA MET A 75 -13.63 -46.62 29.40
C MET A 75 -13.35 -46.83 27.90
N ALA A 76 -14.33 -46.60 27.03
CA ALA A 76 -14.14 -46.73 25.58
C ALA A 76 -13.17 -45.66 25.02
N THR A 77 -13.20 -44.44 25.58
CA THR A 77 -12.28 -43.36 25.23
C THR A 77 -10.86 -43.65 25.73
N GLU A 78 -10.71 -44.10 26.97
CA GLU A 78 -9.44 -44.51 27.56
C GLU A 78 -8.81 -45.67 26.77
N ALA A 79 -9.61 -46.69 26.44
CA ALA A 79 -9.16 -47.83 25.63
C ALA A 79 -8.67 -47.39 24.25
N ASN A 80 -9.36 -46.45 23.58
CA ASN A 80 -8.94 -45.92 22.29
C ASN A 80 -7.66 -45.07 22.40
N GLN A 81 -7.58 -44.17 23.38
CA GLN A 81 -6.38 -43.35 23.63
C GLN A 81 -5.16 -44.23 23.92
N LEU A 82 -5.30 -45.22 24.80
CA LEU A 82 -4.24 -46.15 25.15
C LEU A 82 -3.86 -47.06 23.98
N SER A 83 -4.83 -47.53 23.19
CA SER A 83 -4.55 -48.29 21.95
C SER A 83 -3.71 -47.50 20.95
N ASN A 84 -4.00 -46.20 20.77
CA ASN A 84 -3.20 -45.33 19.90
C ASN A 84 -1.79 -45.10 20.48
N LYS A 85 -1.66 -44.86 21.79
CA LYS A 85 -0.36 -44.71 22.48
C LYS A 85 0.53 -45.96 22.35
N LEU A 86 -0.07 -47.15 22.33
CA LEU A 86 0.63 -48.43 22.26
C LEU A 86 0.80 -48.99 20.82
N GLY A 87 0.22 -48.34 19.80
CA GLY A 87 0.14 -48.92 18.45
C GLY A 87 -0.72 -50.20 18.36
N TYR A 88 -1.57 -50.47 19.36
CA TYR A 88 -2.33 -51.71 19.48
C TYR A 88 -3.60 -51.68 18.62
N GLU A 89 -3.45 -51.90 17.32
CA GLU A 89 -4.52 -51.76 16.31
C GLU A 89 -5.75 -52.67 16.55
N LEU A 90 -5.61 -53.85 17.19
CA LEU A 90 -6.77 -54.69 17.53
C LEU A 90 -7.62 -54.06 18.66
N GLY A 91 -6.96 -53.54 19.71
CA GLY A 91 -7.62 -52.78 20.77
C GLY A 91 -8.27 -51.50 20.25
N LYS A 92 -7.63 -50.84 19.27
CA LYS A 92 -8.16 -49.67 18.56
C LYS A 92 -9.44 -49.99 17.80
N ILE A 93 -9.47 -51.05 16.99
CA ILE A 93 -10.70 -51.52 16.31
C ILE A 93 -11.83 -51.74 17.33
N ARG A 94 -11.55 -52.47 18.43
CA ARG A 94 -12.58 -52.84 19.41
C ARG A 94 -13.07 -51.65 20.24
N SER A 95 -12.18 -50.75 20.63
CA SER A 95 -12.53 -49.52 21.35
C SER A 95 -13.30 -48.52 20.48
N LEU A 96 -12.96 -48.39 19.19
CA LEU A 96 -13.76 -47.65 18.21
C LEU A 96 -15.16 -48.26 18.05
N ASN A 97 -15.28 -49.60 17.97
CA ASN A 97 -16.58 -50.27 18.00
C ASN A 97 -17.36 -50.03 19.30
N CYS A 98 -16.69 -49.95 20.46
CA CYS A 98 -17.33 -49.59 21.73
C CYS A 98 -17.83 -48.14 21.77
N LEU A 99 -17.05 -47.19 21.22
CA LEU A 99 -17.48 -45.79 21.04
C LEU A 99 -18.68 -45.69 20.10
N GLY A 100 -18.67 -46.40 18.97
CA GLY A 100 -19.80 -46.49 18.05
C GLY A 100 -21.07 -47.03 18.72
N ASN A 101 -20.94 -48.10 19.52
CA ASN A 101 -22.06 -48.66 20.29
C ASN A 101 -22.60 -47.68 21.34
N TYR A 102 -21.73 -46.92 22.01
CA TYR A 102 -22.17 -45.86 22.94
C TYR A 102 -22.99 -44.80 22.22
N TYR A 103 -22.48 -44.23 21.11
CA TYR A 103 -23.21 -43.18 20.38
C TYR A 103 -24.50 -43.70 19.74
N PHE A 104 -24.52 -44.94 19.24
CA PHE A 104 -25.74 -45.57 18.76
C PHE A 104 -26.77 -45.79 19.87
N SER A 105 -26.32 -46.14 21.09
CA SER A 105 -27.19 -46.24 22.27
C SER A 105 -27.80 -44.91 22.74
N ARG A 106 -27.39 -43.80 22.12
CA ARG A 106 -27.89 -42.43 22.33
C ARG A 106 -28.61 -41.85 21.09
N ALA A 107 -28.93 -42.67 20.08
CA ALA A 107 -29.48 -42.25 18.79
C ALA A 107 -28.61 -41.24 18.00
N LEU A 108 -27.33 -41.07 18.37
CA LEU A 108 -26.38 -40.17 17.71
C LEU A 108 -25.73 -40.87 16.50
N ASN A 109 -26.57 -41.24 15.54
CA ASN A 109 -26.28 -42.20 14.48
C ASN A 109 -25.10 -41.79 13.58
N ASP A 110 -24.94 -40.50 13.25
CA ASP A 110 -23.80 -40.02 12.45
C ASP A 110 -22.45 -40.24 13.16
N LYS A 111 -22.40 -39.95 14.46
CA LYS A 111 -21.20 -40.14 15.27
C LYS A 111 -20.94 -41.64 15.47
N ALA A 112 -21.97 -42.48 15.59
CA ALA A 112 -21.84 -43.93 15.58
C ALA A 112 -21.26 -44.49 14.26
N ILE A 113 -21.84 -44.10 13.12
CA ILE A 113 -21.37 -44.47 11.77
C ILE A 113 -19.90 -44.08 11.58
N ASN A 114 -19.50 -42.89 12.03
CA ASN A 114 -18.11 -42.44 11.93
C ASN A 114 -17.14 -43.39 12.66
N TYR A 115 -17.43 -43.75 13.92
CA TYR A 115 -16.59 -44.69 14.68
C TYR A 115 -16.58 -46.10 14.10
N TYR A 116 -17.72 -46.62 13.64
CA TYR A 116 -17.78 -47.93 12.99
C TYR A 116 -17.01 -47.95 11.66
N LEU A 117 -17.06 -46.89 10.85
CA LEU A 117 -16.27 -46.78 9.61
C LEU A 117 -14.77 -46.67 9.90
N GLN A 118 -14.35 -45.99 10.97
CA GLN A 118 -12.95 -46.00 11.40
C GLN A 118 -12.49 -47.41 11.80
N ALA A 119 -13.28 -48.12 12.61
CA ALA A 119 -12.98 -49.49 13.02
C ALA A 119 -12.91 -50.46 11.81
N LEU A 120 -13.88 -50.36 10.90
CA LEU A 120 -13.98 -51.19 9.70
C LEU A 120 -12.78 -51.01 8.77
N ARG A 121 -12.38 -49.76 8.46
CA ARG A 121 -11.20 -49.49 7.61
C ARG A 121 -9.91 -50.12 8.13
N ILE A 122 -9.72 -50.14 9.46
CA ILE A 122 -8.55 -50.74 10.09
C ILE A 122 -8.64 -52.28 10.02
N ALA A 123 -9.82 -52.86 10.23
CA ALA A 123 -10.06 -54.29 10.09
C ALA A 123 -9.87 -54.77 8.64
N GLU A 124 -10.36 -54.01 7.66
CA GLU A 124 -10.16 -54.25 6.22
C GLU A 124 -8.68 -54.20 5.84
N LYS A 125 -7.94 -53.17 6.26
CA LYS A 125 -6.48 -53.07 6.05
C LYS A 125 -5.71 -54.25 6.66
N ARG A 126 -6.24 -54.88 7.71
CA ARG A 126 -5.65 -56.05 8.40
C ARG A 126 -6.15 -57.40 7.86
N ASN A 127 -7.10 -57.42 6.93
CA ASN A 127 -7.84 -58.62 6.50
C ASN A 127 -8.51 -59.38 7.68
N ASP A 128 -8.86 -58.67 8.75
CA ASP A 128 -9.48 -59.23 9.96
C ASP A 128 -10.98 -59.47 9.72
N TYR A 129 -11.31 -60.63 9.12
CA TYR A 129 -12.68 -60.94 8.73
C TYR A 129 -13.68 -60.89 9.91
N SER A 130 -13.22 -61.20 11.13
CA SER A 130 -14.06 -61.19 12.34
C SER A 130 -14.48 -59.76 12.69
N ASN A 131 -13.52 -58.84 12.73
CA ASN A 131 -13.81 -57.42 12.97
C ASN A 131 -14.47 -56.73 11.77
N ILE A 132 -14.25 -57.18 10.53
CA ILE A 132 -15.01 -56.73 9.36
C ILE A 132 -16.50 -57.08 9.51
N VAL A 133 -16.82 -58.32 9.91
CA VAL A 133 -18.21 -58.75 10.17
C VAL A 133 -18.85 -57.90 11.27
N ILE A 134 -18.14 -57.64 12.38
CA ILE A 134 -18.63 -56.79 13.47
C ILE A 134 -18.87 -55.34 12.99
N GLY A 135 -17.92 -54.74 12.28
CA GLY A 135 -18.05 -53.37 11.78
C GLY A 135 -19.23 -53.22 10.79
N LYS A 136 -19.38 -54.17 9.86
CA LYS A 136 -20.50 -54.20 8.91
C LYS A 136 -21.84 -54.50 9.57
N SER A 137 -21.91 -55.41 10.55
CA SER A 137 -23.17 -55.67 11.28
C SER A 137 -23.60 -54.46 12.12
N ASN A 138 -22.64 -53.78 12.74
CA ASN A 138 -22.92 -52.56 13.51
C ASN A 138 -23.47 -51.45 12.61
N LEU A 139 -22.89 -51.24 11.42
CA LEU A 139 -23.42 -50.30 10.41
C LEU A 139 -24.80 -50.73 9.88
N ALA A 140 -25.03 -52.02 9.65
CA ALA A 140 -26.33 -52.53 9.23
C ALA A 140 -27.43 -52.25 10.26
N ASN A 141 -27.13 -52.41 11.56
CA ASN A 141 -28.04 -52.06 12.65
C ASN A 141 -28.40 -50.56 12.64
N VAL A 142 -27.44 -49.66 12.36
CA VAL A 142 -27.74 -48.22 12.19
C VAL A 142 -28.65 -47.98 10.98
N PHE A 143 -28.37 -48.62 9.83
CA PHE A 143 -29.20 -48.47 8.64
C PHE A 143 -30.63 -48.98 8.86
N SER A 144 -30.83 -50.11 9.53
CA SER A 144 -32.18 -50.58 9.89
C SER A 144 -32.90 -49.59 10.82
N HIS A 145 -32.20 -49.02 11.81
CA HIS A 145 -32.74 -47.98 12.69
C HIS A 145 -33.09 -46.66 11.95
N ASN A 146 -32.40 -46.36 10.85
CA ASN A 146 -32.72 -45.24 9.96
C ASN A 146 -33.83 -45.55 8.93
N PHE A 147 -34.48 -46.73 9.00
CA PHE A 147 -35.41 -47.27 7.99
C PHE A 147 -34.77 -47.54 6.61
N GLU A 148 -33.45 -47.63 6.55
CA GLU A 148 -32.64 -47.91 5.36
C GLU A 148 -32.36 -49.42 5.20
N ASP A 149 -33.35 -50.27 5.48
CA ASP A 149 -33.20 -51.73 5.57
C ASP A 149 -32.59 -52.40 4.32
N GLN A 150 -32.74 -51.80 3.13
CA GLN A 150 -32.09 -52.29 1.91
C GLN A 150 -30.55 -52.20 1.98
N LYS A 151 -29.99 -51.21 2.71
CA LYS A 151 -28.55 -51.12 3.00
C LYS A 151 -28.13 -52.13 4.08
N SER A 152 -28.97 -52.33 5.10
CA SER A 152 -28.80 -53.36 6.13
C SER A 152 -28.70 -54.76 5.50
N ILE A 153 -29.67 -55.13 4.66
CA ILE A 153 -29.71 -56.42 3.94
C ILE A 153 -28.42 -56.64 3.15
N LYS A 154 -27.94 -55.63 2.40
CA LYS A 154 -26.70 -55.74 1.64
C LYS A 154 -25.51 -56.08 2.53
N LEU A 155 -25.26 -55.28 3.59
CA LEU A 155 -24.14 -55.51 4.50
C LEU A 155 -24.23 -56.85 5.23
N LEU A 156 -25.43 -57.27 5.67
CA LEU A 156 -25.61 -58.55 6.38
C LEU A 156 -25.48 -59.75 5.45
N THR A 157 -25.84 -59.61 4.17
CA THR A 157 -25.59 -60.63 3.14
C THR A 157 -24.08 -60.79 2.88
N GLU A 158 -23.35 -59.67 2.77
CA GLU A 158 -21.89 -59.68 2.67
C GLU A 158 -21.24 -60.31 3.90
N CYS A 159 -21.76 -60.06 5.12
CA CYS A 159 -21.29 -60.70 6.34
C CYS A 159 -21.52 -62.21 6.34
N ASP A 160 -22.70 -62.68 5.92
CA ASP A 160 -23.00 -64.12 5.89
C ASP A 160 -22.10 -64.86 4.88
N GLN A 161 -21.94 -64.30 3.68
CA GLN A 161 -21.01 -64.83 2.66
C GLN A 161 -19.57 -64.88 3.17
N LEU A 162 -19.11 -63.85 3.90
CA LEU A 162 -17.78 -63.81 4.48
C LEU A 162 -17.61 -64.84 5.61
N LEU A 163 -18.64 -65.07 6.43
CA LEU A 163 -18.65 -66.11 7.46
C LEU A 163 -18.62 -67.52 6.84
N LEU A 164 -19.45 -67.78 5.82
CA LEU A 164 -19.47 -69.04 5.07
C LEU A 164 -18.12 -69.34 4.42
N LYS A 165 -17.49 -68.33 3.76
CA LYS A 165 -16.16 -68.47 3.15
C LYS A 165 -15.06 -68.82 4.17
N ASN A 166 -15.22 -68.44 5.43
CA ASN A 166 -14.31 -68.78 6.53
C ASN A 166 -14.81 -69.97 7.38
N GLY A 167 -15.70 -70.82 6.83
CA GLY A 167 -16.16 -72.06 7.46
C GLY A 167 -17.10 -71.88 8.66
N GLN A 168 -17.56 -70.66 8.96
CA GLN A 168 -18.33 -70.32 10.16
C GLN A 168 -19.82 -70.72 10.08
N VAL A 169 -20.13 -71.83 9.40
CA VAL A 169 -21.48 -72.25 8.95
C VAL A 169 -22.47 -72.44 10.10
N PHE A 170 -22.01 -73.00 11.23
CA PHE A 170 -22.80 -73.21 12.43
C PHE A 170 -22.15 -72.47 13.60
N THR A 171 -22.31 -71.15 13.65
CA THR A 171 -21.72 -70.29 14.69
C THR A 171 -22.72 -69.30 15.27
N GLN A 172 -22.48 -68.89 16.52
CA GLN A 172 -23.29 -67.88 17.22
C GLN A 172 -23.31 -66.55 16.45
N ASN A 173 -22.16 -66.17 15.86
CA ASN A 173 -22.01 -64.98 15.03
C ASN A 173 -22.94 -65.06 13.81
N ARG A 174 -22.92 -66.18 13.08
CA ARG A 174 -23.76 -66.37 11.88
C ARG A 174 -25.25 -66.35 12.21
N ALA A 175 -25.67 -67.04 13.27
CA ALA A 175 -27.06 -66.99 13.75
C ALA A 175 -27.52 -65.55 14.03
N ALA A 176 -26.65 -64.70 14.58
CA ALA A 176 -26.98 -63.31 14.89
C ALA A 176 -27.03 -62.42 13.62
N ILE A 177 -26.10 -62.58 12.67
CA ILE A 177 -26.14 -61.90 11.36
C ILE A 177 -27.44 -62.25 10.61
N LEU A 178 -27.78 -63.54 10.55
CA LEU A 178 -29.01 -64.03 9.92
C LEU A 178 -30.27 -63.55 10.66
N THR A 179 -30.22 -63.41 12.00
CA THR A 179 -31.33 -62.81 12.78
C THR A 179 -31.59 -61.36 12.35
N ASN A 180 -30.55 -60.55 12.14
CA ASN A 180 -30.74 -59.16 11.73
C ASN A 180 -31.11 -59.04 10.25
N LEU A 181 -30.63 -59.96 9.40
CA LEU A 181 -31.04 -60.06 8.00
C LEU A 181 -32.53 -60.40 7.89
N ALA A 182 -33.01 -61.34 8.70
CA ALA A 182 -34.42 -61.70 8.79
C ALA A 182 -35.29 -60.57 9.37
N ASN A 183 -34.78 -59.81 10.34
CA ASN A 183 -35.44 -58.58 10.83
C ASN A 183 -35.60 -57.55 9.70
N SER A 184 -34.54 -57.21 8.95
CA SER A 184 -34.65 -56.24 7.84
C SER A 184 -35.53 -56.74 6.69
N TYR A 185 -35.54 -58.05 6.39
CA TYR A 185 -36.54 -58.62 5.47
C TYR A 185 -37.97 -58.50 6.00
N PHE A 186 -38.19 -58.66 7.32
CA PHE A 186 -39.49 -58.45 7.95
C PHE A 186 -39.94 -56.98 7.87
N GLN A 187 -39.06 -56.00 8.12
CA GLN A 187 -39.40 -54.57 8.01
C GLN A 187 -39.78 -54.18 6.57
N LEU A 188 -39.04 -54.68 5.58
CA LEU A 188 -39.39 -54.52 4.15
C LEU A 188 -40.58 -55.40 3.70
N LYS A 189 -41.29 -56.07 4.63
CA LYS A 189 -42.45 -56.95 4.38
C LYS A 189 -42.17 -58.12 3.44
N GLN A 190 -40.89 -58.48 3.26
CA GLN A 190 -40.43 -59.64 2.47
C GLN A 190 -40.57 -60.93 3.31
N TYR A 191 -41.76 -61.17 3.84
CA TYR A 191 -42.04 -62.16 4.89
C TYR A 191 -41.60 -63.58 4.52
N THR A 192 -41.69 -63.99 3.25
CA THR A 192 -41.19 -65.29 2.76
C THR A 192 -39.69 -65.46 3.00
N LYS A 193 -38.89 -64.43 2.71
CA LYS A 193 -37.44 -64.44 2.96
C LYS A 193 -37.15 -64.40 4.47
N ALA A 194 -37.88 -63.57 5.22
CA ALA A 194 -37.75 -63.54 6.68
C ALA A 194 -38.00 -64.93 7.30
N ILE A 195 -39.04 -65.65 6.87
CA ILE A 195 -39.32 -67.03 7.31
C ILE A 195 -38.18 -67.99 6.92
N GLN A 196 -37.67 -67.92 5.68
CA GLN A 196 -36.54 -68.74 5.24
C GLN A 196 -35.30 -68.52 6.10
N THR A 197 -34.89 -67.26 6.30
CA THR A 197 -33.72 -66.90 7.11
C THR A 197 -33.93 -67.21 8.59
N TYR A 198 -35.11 -66.99 9.17
CA TYR A 198 -35.41 -67.38 10.56
C TYR A 198 -35.37 -68.91 10.76
N ASN A 199 -35.82 -69.71 9.79
CA ASN A 199 -35.70 -71.17 9.90
C ASN A 199 -34.22 -71.63 9.88
N GLU A 200 -33.34 -70.92 9.16
CA GLU A 200 -31.89 -71.18 9.23
C GLU A 200 -31.29 -70.76 10.58
N VAL A 201 -31.67 -69.60 11.13
CA VAL A 201 -31.30 -69.20 12.50
C VAL A 201 -31.73 -70.26 13.51
N LEU A 202 -32.98 -70.73 13.41
CA LEU A 202 -33.55 -71.74 14.31
C LEU A 202 -32.73 -73.04 14.28
N ALA A 203 -32.37 -73.52 13.08
CA ALA A 203 -31.54 -74.71 12.92
C ALA A 203 -30.13 -74.53 13.53
N ILE A 204 -29.49 -73.37 13.36
CA ILE A 204 -28.18 -73.07 13.97
C ILE A 204 -28.32 -72.99 15.51
N CYS A 205 -29.33 -72.28 16.02
CA CYS A 205 -29.57 -72.14 17.45
C CYS A 205 -29.92 -73.47 18.13
N GLN A 206 -30.70 -74.35 17.50
CA GLN A 206 -30.97 -75.70 17.99
C GLN A 206 -29.68 -76.55 18.02
N LYS A 207 -28.92 -76.59 16.92
CA LYS A 207 -27.67 -77.36 16.82
C LYS A 207 -26.59 -76.91 17.81
N LEU A 208 -26.57 -75.62 18.15
CA LEU A 208 -25.66 -75.02 19.14
C LEU A 208 -26.26 -74.92 20.55
N ASN A 209 -27.46 -75.47 20.79
CA ASN A 209 -28.19 -75.44 22.06
C ASN A 209 -28.39 -74.01 22.66
N ILE A 210 -28.52 -73.00 21.80
CA ILE A 210 -28.67 -71.58 22.18
C ILE A 210 -30.14 -71.29 22.50
N GLY A 211 -30.58 -71.69 23.70
CA GLY A 211 -31.99 -71.64 24.10
C GLY A 211 -32.70 -70.30 23.90
N PHE A 212 -32.04 -69.19 24.26
CA PHE A 212 -32.54 -67.83 23.98
C PHE A 212 -32.78 -67.58 22.48
N GLY A 213 -31.85 -68.01 21.63
CA GLY A 213 -31.96 -67.87 20.17
C GLY A 213 -33.09 -68.71 19.60
N VAL A 214 -33.30 -69.93 20.11
CA VAL A 214 -34.46 -70.78 19.76
C VAL A 214 -35.77 -70.07 20.10
N ALA A 215 -35.93 -69.64 21.36
CA ALA A 215 -37.14 -68.95 21.84
C ALA A 215 -37.44 -67.66 21.06
N LEU A 216 -36.44 -66.79 20.87
CA LEU A 216 -36.61 -65.53 20.13
C LEU A 216 -36.95 -65.75 18.65
N THR A 217 -36.37 -66.77 18.03
CA THR A 217 -36.60 -67.06 16.60
C THR A 217 -37.99 -67.65 16.37
N LEU A 218 -38.46 -68.52 17.26
CA LEU A 218 -39.85 -69.01 17.24
C LEU A 218 -40.85 -67.85 17.42
N ASP A 219 -40.59 -66.91 18.34
CA ASP A 219 -41.42 -65.73 18.54
C ASP A 219 -41.40 -64.78 17.31
N ASN A 220 -40.25 -64.59 16.66
CA ASN A 220 -40.17 -63.79 15.43
C ASN A 220 -40.82 -64.48 14.21
N LEU A 221 -40.78 -65.81 14.13
CA LEU A 221 -41.56 -66.59 13.15
C LEU A 221 -43.06 -66.43 13.40
N GLY A 222 -43.51 -66.51 14.66
CA GLY A 222 -44.88 -66.22 15.07
C GLY A 222 -45.33 -64.82 14.65
N LYS A 223 -44.51 -63.80 14.91
CA LYS A 223 -44.75 -62.41 14.47
C LYS A 223 -44.87 -62.31 12.95
N THR A 224 -44.04 -63.04 12.21
CA THR A 224 -44.06 -63.04 10.74
C THR A 224 -45.34 -63.71 10.19
N TYR A 225 -45.80 -64.81 10.79
CA TYR A 225 -47.10 -65.39 10.44
C TYR A 225 -48.29 -64.54 10.89
N PHE A 226 -48.16 -63.75 11.96
CA PHE A 226 -49.19 -62.80 12.40
C PHE A 226 -49.41 -61.68 11.36
N GLU A 227 -48.35 -61.06 10.85
CA GLU A 227 -48.48 -60.01 9.82
C GLU A 227 -48.97 -60.56 8.47
N LEU A 228 -48.68 -61.84 8.17
CA LEU A 228 -49.30 -62.60 7.08
C LEU A 228 -50.78 -62.97 7.34
N LYS A 229 -51.37 -62.55 8.47
CA LYS A 229 -52.73 -62.87 8.95
C LYS A 229 -53.00 -64.37 9.16
N GLN A 230 -51.96 -65.20 9.19
CA GLN A 230 -52.05 -66.65 9.43
C GLN A 230 -52.07 -66.93 10.95
N TYR A 231 -53.04 -66.34 11.66
CA TYR A 231 -53.07 -66.26 13.12
C TYR A 231 -52.97 -67.62 13.83
N SER A 232 -53.52 -68.69 13.25
CA SER A 232 -53.40 -70.04 13.82
C SER A 232 -51.97 -70.59 13.77
N LYS A 233 -51.19 -70.28 12.73
CA LYS A 233 -49.75 -70.61 12.68
C LYS A 233 -48.94 -69.69 13.59
N ALA A 234 -49.31 -68.40 13.64
CA ALA A 234 -48.68 -67.47 14.57
C ALA A 234 -48.80 -67.99 16.02
N LEU A 235 -49.98 -68.45 16.41
CA LEU A 235 -50.24 -69.05 17.72
C LEU A 235 -49.38 -70.30 17.98
N ASP A 236 -49.32 -71.24 17.04
CA ASP A 236 -48.47 -72.44 17.13
C ASP A 236 -47.00 -72.08 17.38
N TYR A 237 -46.44 -71.13 16.63
CA TYR A 237 -45.06 -70.65 16.83
C TYR A 237 -44.88 -69.90 18.16
N PHE A 238 -45.87 -69.12 18.62
CA PHE A 238 -45.79 -68.40 19.89
C PHE A 238 -45.91 -69.33 21.12
N GLU A 239 -46.75 -70.37 21.08
CA GLU A 239 -46.84 -71.37 22.17
C GLU A 239 -45.59 -72.28 22.17
N LYS A 240 -45.01 -72.60 20.99
CA LYS A 240 -43.68 -73.24 20.89
C LYS A 240 -42.58 -72.39 21.49
N ALA A 241 -42.56 -71.09 21.21
CA ALA A 241 -41.65 -70.14 21.86
C ALA A 241 -41.81 -70.18 23.38
N LYS A 242 -43.05 -70.15 23.90
CA LYS A 242 -43.35 -70.22 25.34
C LYS A 242 -42.75 -71.46 26.02
N VAL A 243 -42.92 -72.65 25.42
CA VAL A 243 -42.34 -73.91 25.94
C VAL A 243 -40.82 -73.82 26.01
N GLU A 244 -40.18 -73.28 24.97
CA GLU A 244 -38.72 -73.11 24.93
C GLU A 244 -38.22 -72.02 25.90
N ILE A 245 -39.04 -70.99 26.19
CA ILE A 245 -38.75 -69.97 27.22
C ILE A 245 -38.68 -70.62 28.61
N GLU A 246 -39.66 -71.46 28.95
CA GLU A 246 -39.74 -72.17 30.23
C GLU A 246 -38.61 -73.21 30.38
N LYS A 247 -38.39 -74.02 29.33
CA LYS A 247 -37.32 -75.04 29.26
C LYS A 247 -35.92 -74.46 29.44
N TYR A 248 -35.62 -73.32 28.80
CA TYR A 248 -34.30 -72.67 28.90
C TYR A 248 -34.22 -71.55 29.94
N ARG A 249 -35.29 -71.29 30.70
CA ARG A 249 -35.38 -70.25 31.76
C ARG A 249 -35.02 -68.84 31.28
N VAL A 250 -35.35 -68.50 30.03
CA VAL A 250 -35.04 -67.21 29.40
C VAL A 250 -36.15 -66.19 29.63
N ASP A 251 -36.54 -66.04 30.90
CA ASP A 251 -37.75 -65.34 31.36
C ASP A 251 -37.88 -63.88 30.87
N PHE A 252 -36.77 -63.22 30.54
CA PHE A 252 -36.77 -61.84 30.03
C PHE A 252 -37.49 -61.66 28.68
N VAL A 253 -37.65 -62.72 27.86
CA VAL A 253 -38.51 -62.66 26.65
C VAL A 253 -39.97 -63.05 26.91
N ARG A 254 -40.33 -63.54 28.11
CA ARG A 254 -41.71 -63.99 28.42
C ARG A 254 -42.73 -62.86 28.25
N GLY A 255 -42.39 -61.62 28.63
CA GLY A 255 -43.28 -60.46 28.47
C GLY A 255 -43.67 -60.18 27.01
N LYS A 256 -42.67 -60.18 26.09
CA LYS A 256 -42.90 -60.02 24.63
C LYS A 256 -43.76 -61.16 24.07
N ASN A 257 -43.46 -62.40 24.45
CA ASN A 257 -44.19 -63.57 24.00
C ASN A 257 -45.65 -63.58 24.50
N LEU A 258 -45.91 -63.21 25.76
CA LEU A 258 -47.26 -63.08 26.30
C LEU A 258 -48.06 -61.95 25.62
N ASN A 259 -47.42 -60.82 25.28
CA ASN A 259 -48.04 -59.76 24.49
C ASN A 259 -48.46 -60.26 23.10
N ASN A 260 -47.54 -60.96 22.41
CA ASN A 260 -47.78 -61.58 21.11
C ASN A 260 -48.90 -62.63 21.15
N LEU A 261 -48.91 -63.52 22.14
CA LEU A 261 -50.00 -64.47 22.38
C LEU A 261 -51.33 -63.74 22.63
N GLY A 262 -51.34 -62.73 23.49
CA GLY A 262 -52.53 -61.96 23.84
C GLY A 262 -53.16 -61.24 22.63
N LYS A 263 -52.33 -60.62 21.80
CA LYS A 263 -52.70 -60.05 20.50
C LYS A 263 -53.24 -61.11 19.53
N THR A 264 -52.65 -62.31 19.51
CA THR A 264 -53.03 -63.41 18.61
C THR A 264 -54.36 -64.05 19.00
N TYR A 265 -54.58 -64.35 20.28
CA TYR A 265 -55.90 -64.81 20.77
C TYR A 265 -56.99 -63.75 20.52
N SER A 266 -56.67 -62.47 20.70
CA SER A 266 -57.59 -61.36 20.36
C SER A 266 -57.92 -61.30 18.86
N ALA A 267 -56.98 -61.66 17.97
CA ALA A 267 -57.20 -61.73 16.52
C ALA A 267 -57.98 -62.98 16.09
N LEU A 268 -57.84 -64.09 16.83
CA LEU A 268 -58.59 -65.35 16.66
C LEU A 268 -60.00 -65.31 17.27
N GLY A 269 -60.53 -64.13 17.61
CA GLY A 269 -61.89 -63.98 18.16
C GLY A 269 -62.03 -64.29 19.65
N ASN A 270 -60.94 -64.50 20.40
CA ASN A 270 -60.95 -64.69 21.85
C ASN A 270 -60.24 -63.52 22.58
N PRO A 271 -60.85 -62.30 22.60
CA PRO A 271 -60.28 -61.15 23.27
C PRO A 271 -60.18 -61.32 24.79
N THR A 272 -61.04 -62.14 25.41
CA THR A 272 -61.00 -62.41 26.87
C THR A 272 -59.72 -63.14 27.28
N LYS A 273 -59.35 -64.23 26.58
CA LYS A 273 -58.06 -64.90 26.78
C LYS A 273 -56.89 -63.99 26.37
N GLY A 274 -57.09 -63.16 25.34
CA GLY A 274 -56.14 -62.15 24.91
C GLY A 274 -55.78 -61.14 26.02
N LEU A 275 -56.79 -60.51 26.63
CA LEU A 275 -56.64 -59.56 27.73
C LEU A 275 -55.99 -60.17 28.97
N ALA A 276 -56.31 -61.42 29.31
CA ALA A 276 -55.68 -62.12 30.43
C ALA A 276 -54.16 -62.29 30.24
N LEU A 277 -53.71 -62.60 29.02
CA LEU A 277 -52.29 -62.73 28.68
C LEU A 277 -51.60 -61.36 28.60
N LEU A 278 -52.28 -60.33 28.07
CA LEU A 278 -51.80 -58.95 28.07
C LEU A 278 -51.61 -58.41 29.50
N GLN A 279 -52.49 -58.74 30.44
CA GLN A 279 -52.35 -58.36 31.85
C GLN A 279 -51.14 -59.05 32.52
N GLN A 280 -50.79 -60.29 32.14
CA GLN A 280 -49.55 -60.95 32.58
C GLN A 280 -48.31 -60.29 31.96
N ALA A 281 -48.33 -59.99 30.65
CA ALA A 281 -47.26 -59.25 29.99
C ALA A 281 -47.03 -57.88 30.64
N LYS A 282 -48.11 -57.17 31.00
CA LYS A 282 -48.09 -55.88 31.69
C LYS A 282 -47.44 -55.96 33.07
N ALA A 283 -47.69 -57.02 33.84
CA ALA A 283 -47.05 -57.22 35.13
C ALA A 283 -45.52 -57.36 34.99
N ILE A 284 -45.05 -58.14 34.01
CA ILE A 284 -43.62 -58.28 33.68
C ILE A 284 -43.03 -56.95 33.20
N ALA A 285 -43.74 -56.21 32.34
CA ALA A 285 -43.27 -54.93 31.82
C ALA A 285 -43.20 -53.84 32.90
N LEU A 286 -44.14 -53.81 33.86
CA LEU A 286 -44.08 -52.96 35.05
C LEU A 286 -42.89 -53.33 35.95
N GLN A 287 -42.68 -54.63 36.23
CA GLN A 287 -41.55 -55.12 37.02
C GLN A 287 -40.20 -54.74 36.39
N ASN A 288 -40.10 -54.80 35.06
CA ASN A 288 -38.90 -54.46 34.30
C ASN A 288 -38.75 -52.94 34.02
N GLN A 289 -39.75 -52.12 34.37
CA GLN A 289 -39.84 -50.69 34.00
C GLN A 289 -39.74 -50.44 32.48
N ASP A 290 -40.26 -51.38 31.69
CA ASP A 290 -40.19 -51.37 30.22
C ASP A 290 -41.36 -50.55 29.63
N ASN A 291 -41.15 -49.24 29.52
CA ASN A 291 -42.12 -48.30 28.96
C ASN A 291 -42.47 -48.58 27.48
N GLU A 292 -41.59 -49.22 26.71
CA GLU A 292 -41.87 -49.60 25.32
C GLU A 292 -42.79 -50.84 25.27
N ALA A 293 -42.49 -51.89 26.03
CA ALA A 293 -43.40 -53.02 26.17
C ALA A 293 -44.76 -52.56 26.74
N LEU A 294 -44.77 -51.68 27.75
CA LEU A 294 -46.00 -51.11 28.29
C LEU A 294 -46.81 -50.36 27.22
N ARG A 295 -46.19 -49.50 26.40
CA ARG A 295 -46.85 -48.81 25.27
C ARG A 295 -47.59 -49.81 24.38
N ASP A 296 -46.90 -50.86 23.92
CA ASP A 296 -47.47 -51.84 22.99
C ASP A 296 -48.56 -52.71 23.65
N ILE A 297 -48.38 -53.07 24.92
CA ILE A 297 -49.39 -53.81 25.68
C ILE A 297 -50.64 -52.94 25.92
N TYR A 298 -50.50 -51.66 26.29
CA TYR A 298 -51.64 -50.74 26.42
C TYR A 298 -52.39 -50.56 25.09
N PHE A 299 -51.67 -50.51 23.96
CA PHE A 299 -52.26 -50.44 22.63
C PHE A 299 -53.11 -51.68 22.29
N GLU A 300 -52.61 -52.89 22.56
CA GLU A 300 -53.39 -54.11 22.30
C GLU A 300 -54.48 -54.34 23.37
N MET A 301 -54.30 -53.88 24.61
CA MET A 301 -55.34 -53.91 25.65
C MET A 301 -56.54 -53.04 25.31
N GLN A 302 -56.35 -51.80 24.80
CA GLN A 302 -57.50 -50.98 24.40
C GLN A 302 -58.29 -51.62 23.25
N ARG A 303 -57.60 -52.29 22.31
CA ARG A 303 -58.25 -53.04 21.22
C ARG A 303 -59.00 -54.27 21.74
N GLY A 304 -58.44 -54.96 22.74
CA GLY A 304 -59.11 -56.07 23.43
C GLY A 304 -60.39 -55.61 24.13
N PHE A 305 -60.32 -54.55 24.93
CA PHE A 305 -61.48 -53.99 25.64
C PHE A 305 -62.55 -53.42 24.70
N ALA A 306 -62.16 -52.75 23.61
CA ALA A 306 -63.09 -52.29 22.59
C ALA A 306 -63.84 -53.47 21.92
N ARG A 307 -63.14 -54.60 21.67
CA ARG A 307 -63.75 -55.84 21.14
C ARG A 307 -64.66 -56.56 22.12
N THR A 308 -64.58 -56.28 23.43
CA THR A 308 -65.51 -56.78 24.46
C THR A 308 -66.56 -55.74 24.86
N ASN A 309 -66.72 -54.64 24.10
CA ASN A 309 -67.60 -53.51 24.37
C ASN A 309 -67.32 -52.79 25.72
N GLN A 310 -66.14 -52.98 26.31
CA GLN A 310 -65.72 -52.36 27.56
C GLN A 310 -65.08 -50.99 27.31
N PHE A 311 -65.85 -50.09 26.67
CA PHE A 311 -65.33 -48.83 26.11
C PHE A 311 -64.64 -47.92 27.13
N LYS A 312 -65.09 -47.89 28.40
CA LYS A 312 -64.40 -47.16 29.47
C LYS A 312 -62.98 -47.70 29.70
N ALA A 313 -62.84 -49.02 29.86
CA ALA A 313 -61.53 -49.65 30.03
C ALA A 313 -60.64 -49.48 28.79
N ALA A 314 -61.23 -49.48 27.59
CA ALA A 314 -60.51 -49.17 26.36
C ALA A 314 -59.96 -47.73 26.37
N PHE A 315 -60.78 -46.74 26.72
CA PHE A 315 -60.36 -45.33 26.84
C PHE A 315 -59.23 -45.16 27.87
N GLU A 316 -59.41 -45.71 29.08
CA GLU A 316 -58.39 -45.68 30.15
C GLU A 316 -57.04 -46.31 29.75
N HIS A 317 -57.03 -47.26 28.80
CA HIS A 317 -55.80 -47.87 28.27
C HIS A 317 -55.26 -47.11 27.04
N LEU A 318 -56.13 -46.42 26.29
CA LEU A 318 -55.75 -45.50 25.21
C LEU A 318 -55.05 -44.24 25.76
N GLU A 319 -55.52 -43.68 26.87
CA GLU A 319 -54.84 -42.57 27.57
C GLU A 319 -53.43 -42.96 28.02
N LYS A 320 -53.29 -44.13 28.65
CA LYS A 320 -52.00 -44.68 29.10
C LYS A 320 -51.06 -44.97 27.92
N TYR A 321 -51.61 -45.44 26.80
CA TYR A 321 -50.88 -45.54 25.53
C TYR A 321 -50.42 -44.18 25.01
N SER A 322 -51.27 -43.14 25.03
CA SER A 322 -50.86 -41.79 24.57
C SER A 322 -49.78 -41.21 25.47
N ILE A 323 -49.96 -41.24 26.79
CA ILE A 323 -48.95 -40.75 27.75
C ILE A 323 -47.59 -41.41 27.51
N LEU A 324 -47.55 -42.74 27.30
CA LEU A 324 -46.30 -43.45 27.01
C LEU A 324 -45.75 -43.17 25.61
N LYS A 325 -46.61 -43.06 24.59
CA LYS A 325 -46.22 -42.66 23.23
C LYS A 325 -45.59 -41.26 23.24
N ASP A 326 -46.30 -40.29 23.80
CA ASP A 326 -45.89 -38.89 23.84
C ASP A 326 -44.68 -38.70 24.76
N SER A 327 -44.55 -39.48 25.85
CA SER A 327 -43.34 -39.54 26.68
C SER A 327 -42.14 -40.12 25.92
N VAL A 328 -42.29 -41.24 25.20
CA VAL A 328 -41.21 -41.85 24.39
C VAL A 328 -40.76 -40.89 23.28
N PHE A 329 -41.69 -40.39 22.45
CA PHE A 329 -41.38 -39.49 21.34
C PHE A 329 -40.84 -38.13 21.78
N SER A 330 -41.30 -37.55 22.90
CA SER A 330 -40.80 -36.25 23.38
C SER A 330 -39.51 -36.36 24.18
N SER A 331 -39.33 -37.40 25.01
CA SER A 331 -38.10 -37.63 25.78
C SER A 331 -36.92 -37.84 24.84
N GLU A 332 -37.05 -38.74 23.87
CA GLU A 332 -36.00 -39.04 22.91
C GLU A 332 -35.65 -37.80 22.06
N LYS A 333 -36.65 -37.13 21.48
CA LYS A 333 -36.42 -35.94 20.65
C LYS A 333 -35.83 -34.77 21.44
N ASN A 334 -36.40 -34.39 22.58
CA ASN A 334 -35.98 -33.21 23.31
C ASN A 334 -34.62 -33.40 24.00
N LYS A 335 -34.33 -34.60 24.52
CA LYS A 335 -33.02 -34.91 25.11
C LYS A 335 -31.93 -34.97 24.05
N THR A 336 -32.22 -35.57 22.89
CA THR A 336 -31.31 -35.59 21.75
C THR A 336 -31.04 -34.17 21.23
N ILE A 337 -32.08 -33.33 21.12
CA ILE A 337 -31.94 -31.91 20.75
C ILE A 337 -31.17 -31.11 21.80
N GLN A 338 -31.35 -31.34 23.12
CA GLN A 338 -30.53 -30.68 24.14
C GLN A 338 -29.06 -31.12 24.06
N GLU A 339 -28.78 -32.42 24.00
CA GLU A 339 -27.42 -32.94 23.90
C GLU A 339 -26.74 -32.52 22.57
N LEU A 340 -27.49 -32.36 21.47
CA LEU A 340 -27.01 -31.78 20.22
C LEU A 340 -26.82 -30.26 20.29
N ASN A 341 -27.75 -29.49 20.86
CA ASN A 341 -27.64 -28.03 20.94
C ASN A 341 -26.46 -27.61 21.83
N THR A 342 -26.35 -28.18 23.03
CA THR A 342 -25.20 -27.93 23.92
C THR A 342 -23.89 -28.30 23.24
N LYS A 343 -23.85 -29.43 22.50
CA LYS A 343 -22.62 -29.87 21.82
C LYS A 343 -22.33 -29.09 20.52
N TYR A 344 -23.33 -28.62 19.80
CA TYR A 344 -23.19 -27.74 18.64
C TYR A 344 -22.73 -26.35 19.07
N GLU A 345 -23.25 -25.82 20.18
CA GLU A 345 -22.71 -24.59 20.77
C GLU A 345 -21.25 -24.76 21.22
N THR A 346 -20.87 -25.89 21.80
CA THR A 346 -19.46 -26.18 22.14
C THR A 346 -18.59 -26.32 20.89
N GLU A 347 -18.97 -27.18 19.94
CA GLU A 347 -18.23 -27.41 18.68
C GLU A 347 -18.15 -26.12 17.83
N LYS A 348 -19.17 -25.24 17.88
CA LYS A 348 -19.12 -23.87 17.33
C LYS A 348 -18.13 -23.01 18.10
N LYS A 349 -18.26 -22.88 19.42
CA LYS A 349 -17.38 -22.04 20.26
C LYS A 349 -15.92 -22.44 20.12
N ASP A 350 -15.61 -23.74 20.07
CA ASP A 350 -14.25 -24.23 19.81
C ASP A 350 -13.73 -23.84 18.41
N SER A 351 -14.58 -23.92 17.38
CA SER A 351 -14.22 -23.47 16.03
C SER A 351 -14.09 -21.95 15.92
N GLU A 352 -14.90 -21.19 16.67
CA GLU A 352 -14.94 -19.72 16.72
C GLU A 352 -13.72 -19.18 17.51
N ILE A 353 -13.34 -19.84 18.61
CA ILE A 353 -12.07 -19.61 19.31
C ILE A 353 -10.88 -19.91 18.40
N LYS A 354 -10.93 -21.01 17.62
CA LYS A 354 -9.86 -21.38 16.69
C LYS A 354 -9.72 -20.40 15.53
N SER A 355 -10.84 -19.94 14.95
CA SER A 355 -10.80 -18.91 13.91
C SER A 355 -10.34 -17.56 14.46
N LEU A 356 -10.79 -17.15 15.65
CA LEU A 356 -10.33 -15.93 16.32
C LEU A 356 -8.82 -15.99 16.65
N ALA A 357 -8.29 -17.14 17.07
CA ALA A 357 -6.86 -17.32 17.29
C ALA A 357 -6.06 -17.17 15.99
N GLN A 358 -6.51 -17.78 14.89
CA GLN A 358 -5.88 -17.63 13.58
C GLN A 358 -6.01 -16.20 13.03
N GLN A 359 -7.17 -15.56 13.18
CA GLN A 359 -7.43 -14.20 12.73
C GLN A 359 -6.63 -13.17 13.54
N LYS A 360 -6.43 -13.40 14.85
CA LYS A 360 -5.51 -12.63 15.69
C LYS A 360 -4.08 -12.77 15.20
N GLN A 361 -3.60 -14.00 14.97
CA GLN A 361 -2.23 -14.25 14.47
C GLN A 361 -1.98 -13.60 13.09
N ILE A 362 -2.97 -13.64 12.20
CA ILE A 362 -2.94 -12.93 10.90
C ILE A 362 -2.94 -11.42 11.10
N SER A 363 -3.76 -10.89 12.00
CA SER A 363 -3.83 -9.45 12.32
C SER A 363 -2.51 -8.91 12.92
N GLU A 364 -1.84 -9.70 13.78
CA GLU A 364 -0.52 -9.36 14.33
C GLU A 364 0.55 -9.32 13.22
N LEU A 365 0.56 -10.30 12.31
CA LEU A 365 1.44 -10.31 11.13
C LEU A 365 1.15 -9.16 10.16
N GLU A 366 -0.12 -8.84 9.91
CA GLU A 366 -0.53 -7.69 9.10
C GLU A 366 -0.14 -6.36 9.75
N SER A 367 -0.31 -6.22 11.06
CA SER A 367 0.03 -5.00 11.80
C SER A 367 1.54 -4.71 11.72
N GLY A 368 2.37 -5.75 11.85
CA GLY A 368 3.82 -5.66 11.62
C GLY A 368 4.16 -5.21 10.19
N ARG A 369 3.50 -5.78 9.18
CA ARG A 369 3.70 -5.37 7.76
C ARG A 369 3.22 -3.93 7.50
N LYS A 370 2.06 -3.54 8.02
CA LYS A 370 1.49 -2.18 7.88
C LYS A 370 2.43 -1.14 8.52
N THR A 371 2.96 -1.43 9.71
CA THR A 371 3.93 -0.58 10.41
C THR A 371 5.24 -0.44 9.61
N ALA A 372 5.78 -1.55 9.07
CA ALA A 372 6.97 -1.50 8.22
C ALA A 372 6.76 -0.68 6.93
N ILE A 373 5.59 -0.81 6.29
CA ILE A 373 5.22 -0.02 5.10
C ILE A 373 5.15 1.47 5.44
N ILE A 374 4.51 1.85 6.54
CA ILE A 374 4.41 3.26 7.00
C ILE A 374 5.81 3.86 7.21
N TYR A 375 6.73 3.15 7.87
CA TYR A 375 8.11 3.62 8.03
C TYR A 375 8.85 3.74 6.69
N SER A 376 8.65 2.82 5.74
CA SER A 376 9.26 2.92 4.41
C SER A 376 8.76 4.13 3.62
N ILE A 377 7.47 4.48 3.72
CA ILE A 377 6.88 5.67 3.11
C ILE A 377 7.42 6.95 3.76
N LEU A 378 7.54 6.99 5.10
CA LEU A 378 8.13 8.12 5.81
C LEU A 378 9.59 8.38 5.41
N VAL A 379 10.40 7.33 5.29
CA VAL A 379 11.79 7.44 4.80
C VAL A 379 11.82 7.94 3.35
N PHE A 380 10.95 7.42 2.47
CA PHE A 380 10.88 7.87 1.07
C PHE A 380 10.46 9.35 0.95
N LEU A 381 9.46 9.80 1.73
CA LEU A 381 9.04 11.19 1.79
C LEU A 381 10.14 12.12 2.33
N LEU A 382 10.92 11.66 3.32
CA LEU A 382 12.03 12.43 3.90
C LEU A 382 13.18 12.59 2.87
N ILE A 383 13.52 11.51 2.15
CA ILE A 383 14.48 11.56 1.02
C ILE A 383 13.97 12.47 -0.10
N GLY A 384 12.69 12.37 -0.47
CA GLY A 384 12.08 13.23 -1.49
C GLY A 384 12.10 14.72 -1.11
N SER A 385 11.78 15.03 0.14
CA SER A 385 11.86 16.40 0.70
C SER A 385 13.29 16.94 0.68
N MET A 386 14.25 16.15 1.14
CA MET A 386 15.68 16.50 1.14
C MET A 386 16.20 16.72 -0.30
N MET A 387 15.78 15.90 -1.26
CA MET A 387 16.15 16.06 -2.67
C MET A 387 15.49 17.29 -3.30
N ALA A 388 14.22 17.57 -3.01
CA ALA A 388 13.54 18.78 -3.47
C ALA A 388 14.20 20.05 -2.91
N TYR A 389 14.59 20.05 -1.64
CA TYR A 389 15.35 21.14 -1.03
C TYR A 389 16.72 21.35 -1.70
N ALA A 390 17.45 20.27 -1.98
CA ALA A 390 18.74 20.34 -2.68
C ALA A 390 18.61 20.89 -4.11
N LEU A 391 17.55 20.53 -4.84
CA LEU A 391 17.24 21.06 -6.17
C LEU A 391 16.85 22.54 -6.11
N PHE A 392 16.02 22.94 -5.15
CA PHE A 392 15.64 24.35 -4.93
C PHE A 392 16.86 25.21 -4.59
N MET A 393 17.76 24.73 -3.73
CA MET A 393 19.00 25.43 -3.40
C MET A 393 19.93 25.57 -4.61
N ARG A 394 20.08 24.52 -5.44
CA ARG A 394 20.83 24.61 -6.71
C ARG A 394 20.25 25.67 -7.66
N PHE A 395 18.93 25.68 -7.86
CA PHE A 395 18.26 26.67 -8.70
C PHE A 395 18.46 28.09 -8.18
N LYS A 396 18.33 28.30 -6.86
CA LYS A 396 18.58 29.59 -6.22
C LYS A 396 20.02 30.08 -6.45
N THR A 397 21.01 29.21 -6.25
CA THR A 397 22.42 29.55 -6.50
C THR A 397 22.69 29.87 -7.97
N GLN A 398 22.09 29.12 -8.92
CA GLN A 398 22.22 29.43 -10.35
C GLN A 398 21.70 30.84 -10.69
N LYS A 399 20.51 31.22 -10.19
CA LYS A 399 19.95 32.55 -10.42
C LYS A 399 20.73 33.68 -9.74
N GLN A 400 21.39 33.41 -8.61
CA GLN A 400 22.31 34.38 -7.99
C GLN A 400 23.59 34.58 -8.82
N ASN A 401 24.17 33.51 -9.36
CA ASN A 401 25.36 33.58 -10.19
C ASN A 401 25.08 34.30 -11.53
N GLU A 402 23.93 34.04 -12.15
CA GLU A 402 23.47 34.67 -13.39
C GLU A 402 23.36 36.20 -13.26
N LEU A 403 22.76 36.68 -12.16
CA LEU A 403 22.68 38.11 -11.85
C LEU A 403 24.06 38.75 -11.64
N LEU A 404 24.96 38.04 -10.96
CA LEU A 404 26.33 38.51 -10.69
C LEU A 404 27.16 38.62 -11.98
N THR A 405 26.99 37.70 -12.94
CA THR A 405 27.66 37.78 -14.24
C THR A 405 27.21 39.02 -15.04
N THR A 406 25.91 39.32 -15.08
CA THR A 406 25.42 40.53 -15.77
C THR A 406 25.99 41.81 -15.16
N GLN A 407 26.06 41.90 -13.83
CA GLN A 407 26.62 43.06 -13.13
C GLN A 407 28.12 43.27 -13.43
N LEU A 408 28.89 42.18 -13.60
CA LEU A 408 30.30 42.25 -13.98
C LEU A 408 30.49 42.76 -15.42
N GLU A 409 29.67 42.30 -16.38
CA GLU A 409 29.73 42.77 -17.77
C GLU A 409 29.36 44.27 -17.89
N GLU A 410 28.34 44.73 -17.18
CA GLU A 410 27.95 46.15 -17.15
C GLU A 410 29.05 47.05 -16.56
N ALA A 411 29.71 46.59 -15.49
CA ALA A 411 30.82 47.31 -14.88
C ALA A 411 32.03 47.43 -15.82
N GLN A 412 32.39 46.34 -16.52
CA GLN A 412 33.49 46.32 -17.49
C GLN A 412 33.25 47.29 -18.67
N ARG A 413 32.03 47.32 -19.23
CA ARG A 413 31.69 48.24 -20.33
C ARG A 413 31.83 49.72 -19.95
N ARG A 414 31.52 50.10 -18.70
CA ARG A 414 31.69 51.50 -18.23
C ARG A 414 33.15 51.93 -18.25
N ILE A 415 34.05 51.08 -17.75
CA ILE A 415 35.50 51.34 -17.69
C ILE A 415 36.08 51.49 -19.10
N GLU A 416 35.66 50.67 -20.06
CA GLU A 416 36.14 50.74 -21.45
C GLU A 416 35.72 52.04 -22.16
N ILE A 417 34.51 52.53 -21.90
CA ILE A 417 34.01 53.80 -22.45
C ILE A 417 34.80 54.99 -21.87
N GLU A 418 35.07 54.97 -20.56
CA GLU A 418 35.81 56.02 -19.86
C GLU A 418 37.25 56.15 -20.40
N GLN A 419 37.97 55.04 -20.55
CA GLN A 419 39.33 55.03 -21.13
C GLN A 419 39.39 55.64 -22.54
N LYS A 420 38.42 55.31 -23.39
CA LYS A 420 38.34 55.83 -24.77
C LYS A 420 38.08 57.34 -24.82
N ALA A 421 37.36 57.90 -23.85
CA ALA A 421 37.17 59.34 -23.76
C ALA A 421 38.49 60.06 -23.43
N THR A 422 39.21 59.60 -22.40
CA THR A 422 40.49 60.21 -21.96
C THR A 422 41.58 60.15 -23.04
N GLU A 423 41.68 59.05 -23.79
CA GLU A 423 42.64 58.95 -24.90
C GLU A 423 42.35 59.98 -26.00
N SER A 424 41.07 60.19 -26.33
CA SER A 424 40.64 61.16 -27.35
C SER A 424 40.95 62.61 -26.95
N GLU A 425 40.78 62.97 -25.67
CA GLU A 425 41.09 64.30 -25.14
C GLU A 425 42.60 64.60 -25.21
N LEU A 426 43.44 63.67 -24.75
CA LEU A 426 44.91 63.77 -24.84
C LEU A 426 45.41 63.89 -26.28
N LYS A 427 44.72 63.25 -27.24
CA LYS A 427 45.02 63.33 -28.67
C LYS A 427 44.66 64.68 -29.27
N ALA A 428 43.54 65.28 -28.85
CA ALA A 428 43.10 66.61 -29.30
C ALA A 428 44.07 67.71 -28.84
N LEU A 429 44.47 67.70 -27.56
CA LEU A 429 45.40 68.69 -26.99
C LEU A 429 46.76 68.71 -27.72
N LYS A 430 47.34 67.54 -28.01
CA LYS A 430 48.59 67.43 -28.79
C LYS A 430 48.51 68.03 -30.20
N SER A 431 47.31 68.15 -30.77
CA SER A 431 47.10 68.72 -32.10
C SER A 431 47.05 70.26 -32.12
N GLN A 432 47.05 70.93 -30.96
CA GLN A 432 46.98 72.40 -30.89
C GLN A 432 48.37 73.07 -31.03
N MET A 433 49.47 72.34 -30.82
CA MET A 433 50.82 72.83 -31.15
C MET A 433 51.04 72.80 -32.68
N ASN A 434 50.75 73.91 -33.36
CA ASN A 434 50.91 74.05 -34.82
C ASN A 434 52.37 73.79 -35.27
N PRO A 435 52.71 72.64 -35.88
CA PRO A 435 54.10 72.29 -36.13
C PRO A 435 54.75 73.19 -37.18
N HIS A 436 53.95 73.70 -38.12
CA HIS A 436 54.40 74.57 -39.20
C HIS A 436 54.86 75.95 -38.69
N PHE A 437 54.24 76.48 -37.63
CA PHE A 437 54.74 77.68 -36.94
C PHE A 437 56.12 77.40 -36.34
N MET A 438 56.26 76.30 -35.58
CA MET A 438 57.49 75.93 -34.89
C MET A 438 58.68 75.78 -35.85
N PHE A 439 58.50 75.07 -36.97
CA PHE A 439 59.56 74.92 -37.98
C PHE A 439 59.93 76.25 -38.66
N ASN A 440 58.95 77.11 -38.97
CA ASN A 440 59.25 78.39 -39.64
C ASN A 440 59.97 79.38 -38.72
N ALA A 441 59.55 79.49 -37.46
CA ALA A 441 60.24 80.33 -36.48
C ALA A 441 61.70 79.88 -36.26
N LEU A 442 61.93 78.56 -36.12
CA LEU A 442 63.28 78.00 -36.02
C LEU A 442 64.13 78.29 -37.26
N ASN A 443 63.58 78.14 -38.47
CA ASN A 443 64.28 78.43 -39.72
C ASN A 443 64.66 79.92 -39.82
N SER A 444 63.76 80.85 -39.49
CA SER A 444 64.07 82.29 -39.52
C SER A 444 65.09 82.71 -38.46
N ILE A 445 65.04 82.13 -37.25
CA ILE A 445 66.07 82.32 -36.22
C ILE A 445 67.42 81.78 -36.72
N GLN A 446 67.44 80.61 -37.36
CA GLN A 446 68.65 80.03 -37.94
C GLN A 446 69.23 80.90 -39.07
N GLU A 447 68.40 81.43 -39.97
CA GLU A 447 68.83 82.33 -41.04
C GLU A 447 69.50 83.60 -40.49
N GLN A 448 68.89 84.24 -39.48
CA GLN A 448 69.47 85.40 -38.81
C GLN A 448 70.78 85.07 -38.08
N PHE A 449 70.91 83.88 -37.47
CA PHE A 449 72.17 83.42 -36.88
C PHE A 449 73.30 83.20 -37.90
N MET A 450 72.97 82.83 -39.14
CA MET A 450 73.95 82.54 -40.21
C MET A 450 74.35 83.78 -41.00
N TYR A 451 73.40 84.67 -41.31
CA TYR A 451 73.58 85.77 -42.28
C TYR A 451 73.25 87.17 -41.74
N GLY A 452 72.70 87.28 -40.52
CA GLY A 452 72.24 88.54 -39.93
C GLY A 452 72.84 88.87 -38.56
N ASP A 453 72.12 89.66 -37.77
CA ASP A 453 72.52 90.07 -36.42
C ASP A 453 72.32 88.92 -35.40
N LYS A 454 73.42 88.42 -34.86
CA LYS A 454 73.44 87.30 -33.90
C LYS A 454 72.93 87.67 -32.51
N THR A 455 73.00 88.93 -32.13
CA THR A 455 72.43 89.45 -30.87
C THR A 455 70.91 89.40 -30.96
N LEU A 456 70.36 89.90 -32.07
CA LEU A 456 68.92 89.83 -32.36
C LEU A 456 68.45 88.37 -32.48
N ALA A 457 69.19 87.51 -33.19
CA ALA A 457 68.85 86.08 -33.32
C ALA A 457 68.76 85.35 -31.96
N ASN A 458 69.63 85.72 -31.01
CA ASN A 458 69.66 85.13 -29.68
C ASN A 458 68.51 85.61 -28.78
N GLU A 459 68.14 86.89 -28.85
CA GLU A 459 66.92 87.44 -28.22
C GLU A 459 65.67 86.69 -28.70
N GLN A 460 65.55 86.49 -30.03
CA GLN A 460 64.41 85.79 -30.62
C GLN A 460 64.36 84.30 -30.29
N MET A 461 65.52 83.63 -30.13
CA MET A 461 65.56 82.28 -29.58
C MET A 461 65.08 82.23 -28.11
N GLY A 462 65.33 83.30 -27.35
CA GLY A 462 64.75 83.54 -26.02
C GLY A 462 63.22 83.64 -26.07
N ASN A 463 62.69 84.57 -26.88
CA ASN A 463 61.25 84.75 -27.12
C ASN A 463 60.55 83.44 -27.51
N PHE A 464 61.10 82.72 -28.49
CA PHE A 464 60.57 81.44 -28.97
C PHE A 464 60.54 80.37 -27.86
N THR A 465 61.61 80.27 -27.08
CA THR A 465 61.71 79.32 -25.96
C THR A 465 60.72 79.66 -24.84
N TYR A 466 60.54 80.96 -24.54
CA TYR A 466 59.56 81.44 -23.57
C TYR A 466 58.12 81.16 -24.01
N LEU A 467 57.75 81.59 -25.21
CA LEU A 467 56.44 81.36 -25.82
C LEU A 467 56.07 79.86 -25.84
N THR A 468 57.01 79.00 -26.23
CA THR A 468 56.81 77.54 -26.26
C THR A 468 56.54 76.98 -24.85
N ARG A 469 57.27 77.44 -23.83
CA ARG A 469 57.07 77.00 -22.44
C ARG A 469 55.76 77.50 -21.86
N GLN A 470 55.36 78.74 -22.18
CA GLN A 470 54.09 79.30 -21.71
C GLN A 470 52.88 78.67 -22.38
N ILE A 471 52.93 78.35 -23.68
CA ILE A 471 51.92 77.52 -24.35
C ILE A 471 51.72 76.19 -23.60
N LEU A 472 52.80 75.53 -23.18
CA LEU A 472 52.72 74.29 -22.41
C LEU A 472 52.27 74.49 -20.95
N SER A 473 52.54 75.65 -20.33
CA SER A 473 52.14 75.95 -18.94
C SER A 473 50.67 76.41 -18.79
N ILE A 474 50.07 76.94 -19.86
CA ILE A 474 48.65 77.30 -19.92
C ILE A 474 47.76 76.19 -20.52
N SER A 475 48.35 75.22 -21.23
CA SER A 475 47.68 74.05 -21.81
C SER A 475 47.06 73.13 -20.73
N GLY A 476 45.84 73.48 -20.31
CA GLY A 476 45.08 72.79 -19.24
C GLY A 476 44.43 73.75 -18.23
N LYS A 477 44.79 75.05 -18.24
CA LYS A 477 44.10 76.09 -17.48
C LYS A 477 42.80 76.49 -18.17
N LYS A 478 41.74 76.70 -17.39
CA LYS A 478 40.43 77.15 -17.92
C LYS A 478 40.42 78.62 -18.35
N ARG A 479 41.20 79.47 -17.66
CA ARG A 479 41.39 80.90 -17.93
C ARG A 479 42.83 81.34 -17.61
N ILE A 480 43.26 82.48 -18.15
CA ILE A 480 44.51 83.21 -17.89
C ILE A 480 44.20 84.72 -17.84
N THR A 481 45.12 85.56 -17.31
CA THR A 481 44.93 87.02 -17.28
C THR A 481 45.08 87.66 -18.66
N LEU A 482 44.49 88.84 -18.85
CA LEU A 482 44.60 89.63 -20.08
C LEU A 482 46.07 90.03 -20.35
N ALA A 483 46.82 90.44 -19.33
CA ALA A 483 48.26 90.68 -19.40
C ALA A 483 49.03 89.46 -19.94
N THR A 484 48.63 88.24 -19.57
CA THR A 484 49.25 87.00 -20.08
C THR A 484 48.98 86.80 -21.58
N GLU A 485 47.74 87.00 -22.06
CA GLU A 485 47.45 86.88 -23.51
C GLU A 485 48.13 88.03 -24.29
N ILE A 486 48.18 89.27 -23.76
CA ILE A 486 48.89 90.41 -24.37
C ILE A 486 50.39 90.14 -24.48
N GLU A 487 51.04 89.59 -23.43
CA GLU A 487 52.45 89.18 -23.49
C GLU A 487 52.69 88.12 -24.58
N LEU A 488 51.83 87.08 -24.62
CA LEU A 488 51.93 86.00 -25.59
C LEU A 488 51.72 86.49 -27.04
N LEU A 489 50.74 87.38 -27.27
CA LEU A 489 50.50 88.01 -28.57
C LEU A 489 51.67 88.92 -28.98
N THR A 490 52.23 89.68 -28.04
CA THR A 490 53.41 90.52 -28.28
C THR A 490 54.61 89.68 -28.70
N LYS A 491 54.93 88.61 -27.96
CA LYS A 491 56.06 87.72 -28.32
C LYS A 491 55.83 86.91 -29.59
N TYR A 492 54.57 86.61 -29.93
CA TYR A 492 54.22 86.05 -31.23
C TYR A 492 54.43 87.07 -32.38
N LEU A 493 54.04 88.34 -32.19
CA LEU A 493 54.20 89.40 -33.18
C LEU A 493 55.65 89.84 -33.38
N GLU A 494 56.48 89.85 -32.33
CA GLU A 494 57.93 90.05 -32.44
C GLU A 494 58.58 89.00 -33.36
N LEU A 495 58.21 87.73 -33.19
CA LEU A 495 58.71 86.61 -34.00
C LEU A 495 58.20 86.66 -35.45
N GLU A 496 56.94 87.00 -35.69
CA GLU A 496 56.42 87.14 -37.06
C GLU A 496 56.97 88.39 -37.76
N LYS A 497 57.29 89.48 -37.04
CA LYS A 497 57.87 90.70 -37.60
C LYS A 497 59.23 90.46 -38.27
N MET A 498 60.03 89.52 -37.75
CA MET A 498 61.28 89.05 -38.37
C MET A 498 61.09 88.54 -39.81
N ARG A 499 59.89 88.06 -40.15
CA ARG A 499 59.58 87.38 -41.42
C ARG A 499 59.16 88.34 -42.53
N PHE A 500 59.13 89.65 -42.24
CA PHE A 500 58.85 90.72 -43.20
C PHE A 500 60.13 91.48 -43.53
N SER A 501 60.53 91.47 -44.80
CA SER A 501 61.82 92.03 -45.25
C SER A 501 62.00 93.52 -44.91
N GLU A 502 60.93 94.32 -45.04
CA GLU A 502 60.77 95.64 -44.44
C GLU A 502 59.27 95.95 -44.29
N GLY A 503 58.94 97.01 -43.53
CA GLY A 503 57.64 97.68 -43.62
C GLY A 503 56.47 97.08 -42.83
N PHE A 504 56.70 96.19 -41.84
CA PHE A 504 55.66 95.76 -40.90
C PHE A 504 55.77 96.49 -39.55
N SER A 505 54.66 97.11 -39.15
CA SER A 505 54.44 97.70 -37.83
C SER A 505 53.15 97.15 -37.21
N TYR A 506 53.15 97.05 -35.88
CA TYR A 506 51.97 96.66 -35.12
C TYR A 506 51.82 97.54 -33.90
N GLU A 507 50.60 97.66 -33.40
CA GLU A 507 50.24 98.39 -32.18
C GLU A 507 49.26 97.54 -31.38
N ILE A 508 49.48 97.43 -30.08
CA ILE A 508 48.50 96.83 -29.15
C ILE A 508 48.11 97.93 -28.17
N SER A 509 46.82 98.25 -28.10
CA SER A 509 46.28 99.31 -27.25
C SER A 509 45.24 98.76 -26.29
N LEU A 510 45.22 99.30 -25.08
CA LEU A 510 44.30 98.97 -24.00
C LEU A 510 43.58 100.25 -23.59
N ASP A 511 42.25 100.21 -23.57
CA ASP A 511 41.44 101.31 -23.05
C ASP A 511 41.59 101.42 -21.53
N GLY A 512 41.61 102.66 -21.01
CA GLY A 512 41.92 102.97 -19.61
C GLY A 512 40.88 102.50 -18.58
N GLN A 513 39.86 101.77 -19.01
CA GLN A 513 38.85 101.12 -18.17
C GLN A 513 39.19 99.64 -17.89
N LEU A 514 40.13 99.03 -18.62
CA LEU A 514 40.52 97.63 -18.46
C LEU A 514 41.76 97.47 -17.58
N ASP A 515 41.62 96.67 -16.52
CA ASP A 515 42.73 96.16 -15.70
C ASP A 515 43.28 94.86 -16.32
N GLU A 516 44.55 94.86 -16.74
CA GLU A 516 45.15 93.72 -17.44
C GLU A 516 45.52 92.53 -16.52
N ASP A 517 45.73 92.76 -15.22
CA ASP A 517 46.03 91.71 -14.25
C ASP A 517 44.76 91.06 -13.69
N TYR A 518 43.67 91.83 -13.55
CA TYR A 518 42.40 91.35 -13.00
C TYR A 518 41.57 90.53 -14.00
N HIS A 519 41.40 91.03 -15.24
CA HIS A 519 40.49 90.42 -16.21
C HIS A 519 41.05 89.11 -16.79
N GLN A 520 40.19 88.10 -16.96
CA GLN A 520 40.62 86.76 -17.36
C GLN A 520 39.82 86.17 -18.53
N LEU A 521 40.53 85.66 -19.53
CA LEU A 521 39.98 85.01 -20.72
C LEU A 521 40.49 83.56 -20.87
N PRO A 522 39.85 82.71 -21.70
CA PRO A 522 40.40 81.40 -22.05
C PRO A 522 41.72 81.55 -22.83
N PRO A 523 42.77 80.75 -22.54
CA PRO A 523 44.07 80.91 -23.19
C PRO A 523 44.04 80.61 -24.70
N MET A 524 44.78 81.41 -25.47
CA MET A 524 44.93 81.33 -26.94
C MET A 524 43.60 81.42 -27.69
N LEU A 525 42.77 82.39 -27.30
CA LEU A 525 41.50 82.66 -27.97
C LEU A 525 41.67 83.66 -29.12
N ILE A 526 42.59 84.62 -28.97
CA ILE A 526 42.77 85.75 -29.89
C ILE A 526 43.84 85.45 -30.95
N GLN A 527 44.89 84.70 -30.58
CA GLN A 527 46.00 84.34 -31.45
C GLN A 527 45.59 83.77 -32.84
N PRO A 528 44.53 82.94 -32.99
CA PRO A 528 44.11 82.44 -34.30
C PRO A 528 43.64 83.53 -35.27
N PHE A 529 43.08 84.63 -34.78
CA PHE A 529 42.66 85.75 -35.62
C PHE A 529 43.88 86.57 -36.06
N VAL A 530 44.83 86.78 -35.15
CA VAL A 530 46.12 87.42 -35.43
C VAL A 530 46.97 86.63 -36.43
N GLU A 531 47.05 85.29 -36.32
CA GLU A 531 47.71 84.45 -37.35
C GLU A 531 47.06 84.68 -38.73
N ASN A 532 45.72 84.74 -38.80
CA ASN A 532 45.02 84.92 -40.08
C ASN A 532 45.30 86.30 -40.69
N SER A 533 45.23 87.39 -39.92
CA SER A 533 45.54 88.74 -40.43
C SER A 533 46.97 88.84 -40.98
N ILE A 534 47.95 88.26 -40.30
CA ILE A 534 49.34 88.21 -40.80
C ILE A 534 49.43 87.36 -42.08
N LYS A 535 48.92 86.12 -42.04
CA LYS A 535 49.15 85.07 -43.04
C LYS A 535 48.29 85.17 -44.30
N HIS A 536 47.11 85.77 -44.19
CA HIS A 536 46.12 85.89 -45.27
C HIS A 536 45.87 87.36 -45.67
N GLY A 537 46.00 88.31 -44.74
CA GLY A 537 45.97 89.76 -45.05
C GLY A 537 47.34 90.31 -45.48
N LEU A 538 48.28 90.43 -44.54
CA LEU A 538 49.49 91.24 -44.68
C LEU A 538 50.62 90.59 -45.50
N LEU A 539 50.78 89.26 -45.42
CA LEU A 539 51.82 88.51 -46.15
C LEU A 539 51.72 88.66 -47.69
N HIS A 540 50.54 89.02 -48.20
CA HIS A 540 50.27 89.19 -49.63
C HIS A 540 50.18 90.66 -50.07
N LYS A 541 50.39 91.62 -49.16
CA LYS A 541 50.44 93.06 -49.47
C LYS A 541 51.86 93.47 -49.88
N ASN A 542 51.96 94.40 -50.84
CA ASN A 542 53.19 95.12 -51.16
C ASN A 542 53.11 96.55 -50.58
N GLY A 543 54.22 97.06 -50.03
CA GLY A 543 54.25 98.33 -49.30
C GLY A 543 53.98 98.17 -47.79
N ASP A 544 53.57 99.29 -47.17
CA ASP A 544 53.33 99.44 -45.73
C ASP A 544 52.27 98.45 -45.18
N LYS A 545 52.64 97.76 -44.09
CA LYS A 545 51.83 96.74 -43.41
C LYS A 545 51.61 97.14 -41.96
N ARG A 546 50.34 97.27 -41.59
CA ARG A 546 49.90 97.64 -40.25
C ARG A 546 48.87 96.65 -39.71
N LEU A 547 49.04 96.31 -38.44
CA LEU A 547 48.11 95.53 -37.63
C LEU A 547 47.87 96.27 -36.31
N SER A 548 46.64 96.64 -36.01
CA SER A 548 46.26 97.09 -34.67
C SER A 548 45.47 96.01 -33.93
N ILE A 549 45.73 95.88 -32.63
CA ILE A 549 44.94 95.05 -31.71
C ILE A 549 44.49 95.97 -30.57
N MET A 550 43.22 96.33 -30.55
CA MET A 550 42.63 97.21 -29.54
C MET A 550 41.74 96.41 -28.60
N PHE A 551 41.95 96.60 -27.30
CA PHE A 551 41.14 96.05 -26.22
C PHE A 551 40.35 97.17 -25.57
N SER A 552 39.02 97.08 -25.59
CA SER A 552 38.12 98.00 -24.90
C SER A 552 37.02 97.24 -24.16
N MET A 553 36.32 97.92 -23.26
CA MET A 553 35.11 97.37 -22.66
C MET A 553 33.90 97.58 -23.57
N ASP A 554 32.91 96.69 -23.49
CA ASP A 554 31.56 96.90 -24.04
C ASP A 554 30.75 97.85 -23.14
N GLU A 555 29.79 98.59 -23.70
CA GLU A 555 28.94 99.56 -22.95
C GLU A 555 28.16 98.94 -21.76
N THR A 556 28.14 97.61 -21.65
CA THR A 556 27.46 96.84 -20.62
C THR A 556 28.35 96.41 -19.44
N GLU A 557 29.67 96.61 -19.50
CA GLU A 557 30.66 96.07 -18.56
C GLU A 557 30.66 94.53 -18.39
N GLU A 558 29.92 93.77 -19.22
CA GLU A 558 29.87 92.29 -19.15
C GLU A 558 30.87 91.58 -20.10
N HIS A 559 31.43 92.31 -21.08
CA HIS A 559 32.24 91.71 -22.16
C HIS A 559 33.46 92.55 -22.52
N ILE A 560 34.60 91.89 -22.75
CA ILE A 560 35.77 92.50 -23.41
C ILE A 560 35.52 92.51 -24.92
N LEU A 561 35.72 93.66 -25.56
CA LEU A 561 35.81 93.78 -27.00
C LEU A 561 37.28 93.79 -27.42
N CYS A 562 37.69 92.80 -28.21
CA CYS A 562 39.00 92.78 -28.85
C CYS A 562 38.82 93.00 -30.36
N VAL A 563 39.35 94.10 -30.88
CA VAL A 563 39.33 94.46 -32.29
C VAL A 563 40.71 94.21 -32.88
N VAL A 564 40.79 93.31 -33.86
CA VAL A 564 42.00 93.02 -34.65
C VAL A 564 41.77 93.60 -36.05
N GLU A 565 42.55 94.60 -36.44
CA GLU A 565 42.43 95.27 -37.75
C GLU A 565 43.76 95.22 -38.51
N ASP A 566 43.73 94.68 -39.73
CA ASP A 566 44.89 94.63 -40.63
C ASP A 566 44.64 95.40 -41.91
N ASN A 567 45.65 96.15 -42.38
CA ASN A 567 45.56 96.90 -43.62
C ASN A 567 45.80 96.04 -44.89
N GLY A 568 45.53 94.73 -44.85
CA GLY A 568 45.99 93.74 -45.83
C GLY A 568 45.39 93.80 -47.23
N VAL A 569 45.18 92.62 -47.84
CA VAL A 569 44.61 92.49 -49.19
C VAL A 569 43.09 92.26 -49.22
N GLY A 570 42.45 92.13 -48.05
CA GLY A 570 41.03 91.83 -47.89
C GLY A 570 40.67 90.35 -48.07
N ARG A 571 39.60 89.89 -47.41
CA ARG A 571 39.22 88.47 -47.35
C ARG A 571 38.90 87.88 -48.72
N ALA A 572 38.21 88.62 -49.58
CA ALA A 572 37.85 88.18 -50.94
C ALA A 572 39.09 87.89 -51.81
N LYS A 573 40.08 88.78 -51.81
CA LYS A 573 41.32 88.64 -52.58
C LYS A 573 42.21 87.52 -52.03
N SER A 574 42.25 87.37 -50.71
CA SER A 574 42.91 86.21 -50.09
C SER A 574 42.25 84.88 -50.46
N ALA A 575 40.92 84.83 -50.63
CA ALA A 575 40.22 83.59 -51.03
C ALA A 575 40.57 83.18 -52.47
N GLU A 576 40.66 84.14 -53.40
CA GLU A 576 41.10 83.89 -54.78
C GLU A 576 42.55 83.35 -54.83
N LEU A 577 43.46 83.97 -54.08
CA LEU A 577 44.85 83.51 -53.92
C LEU A 577 44.94 82.10 -53.31
N LYS A 578 43.99 81.74 -52.43
CA LYS A 578 43.91 80.42 -51.79
C LYS A 578 43.38 79.35 -52.76
N GLN A 579 42.43 79.66 -53.64
CA GLN A 579 42.01 78.75 -54.73
C GLN A 579 43.13 78.45 -55.73
N LYS A 580 44.03 79.42 -55.98
CA LYS A 580 45.18 79.24 -56.90
C LYS A 580 46.31 78.37 -56.33
N ARG A 581 46.20 77.86 -55.09
CA ARG A 581 47.16 76.90 -54.51
C ARG A 581 46.49 75.54 -54.25
N LEU A 582 47.01 74.50 -54.91
CA LEU A 582 46.50 73.11 -54.92
C LEU A 582 46.60 72.33 -53.58
N GLN A 583 46.80 73.00 -52.45
CA GLN A 583 46.73 72.40 -51.12
C GLN A 583 45.61 73.06 -50.30
N VAL A 584 44.46 72.40 -50.23
CA VAL A 584 43.31 72.84 -49.44
C VAL A 584 43.52 72.49 -47.96
N HIS A 585 44.38 73.25 -47.28
CA HIS A 585 44.33 73.31 -45.83
C HIS A 585 43.07 74.08 -45.40
N GLN A 586 42.01 73.34 -45.06
CA GLN A 586 40.85 73.89 -44.35
C GLN A 586 41.31 74.51 -43.03
N SER A 587 40.74 75.66 -42.65
CA SER A 587 41.10 76.40 -41.44
C SER A 587 40.47 75.77 -40.20
N PHE A 588 41.00 74.62 -39.80
CA PHE A 588 40.59 73.88 -38.60
C PHE A 588 40.61 74.74 -37.33
N SER A 589 41.57 75.66 -37.21
CA SER A 589 41.71 76.59 -36.08
C SER A 589 40.52 77.54 -35.92
N THR A 590 40.02 78.17 -36.99
CA THR A 590 38.94 79.17 -36.88
C THR A 590 37.62 78.55 -36.43
N ASN A 591 37.29 77.36 -36.94
CA ASN A 591 36.03 76.70 -36.56
C ASN A 591 36.09 76.23 -35.10
N ALA A 592 37.21 75.63 -34.67
CA ALA A 592 37.40 75.20 -33.29
C ALA A 592 37.34 76.37 -32.29
N THR A 593 37.93 77.53 -32.63
CA THR A 593 37.87 78.74 -31.77
C THR A 593 36.46 79.34 -31.73
N SER A 594 35.73 79.39 -32.85
CA SER A 594 34.33 79.84 -32.86
C SER A 594 33.39 78.90 -32.10
N GLU A 595 33.62 77.58 -32.10
CA GLU A 595 32.88 76.64 -31.26
C GLU A 595 33.25 76.76 -29.78
N ARG A 596 34.53 77.03 -29.46
CA ARG A 596 34.97 77.31 -28.09
C ARG A 596 34.32 78.59 -27.54
N LEU A 597 34.13 79.62 -28.35
CA LEU A 597 33.37 80.84 -27.99
C LEU A 597 31.90 80.53 -27.65
N LYS A 598 31.19 79.77 -28.49
CA LYS A 598 29.79 79.34 -28.20
C LYS A 598 29.65 78.65 -26.84
N LEU A 599 30.62 77.82 -26.46
CA LEU A 599 30.60 77.07 -25.21
C LEU A 599 30.81 77.93 -23.95
N LEU A 600 31.20 79.20 -24.11
CA LEU A 600 31.42 80.15 -23.03
C LEU A 600 30.22 81.10 -22.84
N SER A 601 29.53 81.45 -23.92
CA SER A 601 28.31 82.27 -23.91
C SER A 601 27.07 81.41 -24.20
N SER A 602 26.43 80.89 -23.15
CA SER A 602 25.28 79.97 -23.26
C SER A 602 23.98 80.58 -23.84
N SER A 603 24.00 81.85 -24.24
CA SER A 603 22.85 82.65 -24.67
C SER A 603 23.02 83.41 -26.01
N LEU A 604 24.22 83.43 -26.61
CA LEU A 604 24.54 84.24 -27.80
C LEU A 604 24.87 83.39 -29.03
N ASN A 605 24.51 83.88 -30.23
CA ASN A 605 24.82 83.22 -31.49
C ASN A 605 26.25 83.54 -31.98
N THR A 606 26.84 82.62 -32.75
CA THR A 606 28.20 82.77 -33.30
C THR A 606 28.48 84.09 -34.04
N GLN A 607 27.46 84.67 -34.67
CA GLN A 607 27.56 85.89 -35.48
C GLN A 607 27.56 87.17 -34.62
N GLU A 608 27.20 87.06 -33.34
CA GLU A 608 27.21 88.16 -32.35
C GLU A 608 28.52 88.17 -31.54
N LEU A 609 29.25 87.04 -31.53
CA LEU A 609 30.51 86.84 -30.81
C LEU A 609 31.76 87.14 -31.64
N VAL A 610 31.68 86.97 -32.97
CA VAL A 610 32.77 87.24 -33.92
C VAL A 610 32.21 87.96 -35.15
N HIS A 611 32.45 89.26 -35.23
CA HIS A 611 32.10 90.08 -36.40
C HIS A 611 33.31 90.23 -37.34
N TYR A 612 33.06 90.20 -38.66
CA TYR A 612 34.08 90.43 -39.69
C TYR A 612 33.62 91.55 -40.62
N GLU A 613 34.40 92.62 -40.69
CA GLU A 613 34.19 93.78 -41.56
C GLU A 613 35.34 93.87 -42.56
N ASP A 614 35.04 93.94 -43.86
CA ASP A 614 36.05 94.15 -44.91
C ASP A 614 36.06 95.64 -45.28
N LEU A 615 37.14 96.34 -44.93
CA LEU A 615 37.29 97.78 -45.14
C LEU A 615 37.58 98.07 -46.62
N MET A 616 36.92 99.07 -47.20
CA MET A 616 37.04 99.43 -48.62
C MET A 616 37.10 100.95 -48.83
N ASP A 617 37.69 101.38 -49.95
CA ASP A 617 37.65 102.77 -50.41
C ASP A 617 36.35 103.10 -51.19
N GLU A 618 36.16 104.38 -51.55
CA GLU A 618 35.00 104.85 -52.32
C GLU A 618 34.91 104.27 -53.74
N MET A 619 35.95 103.54 -54.20
CA MET A 619 36.00 102.84 -55.49
C MET A 619 35.84 101.31 -55.34
N GLY A 620 35.59 100.81 -54.12
CA GLY A 620 35.38 99.39 -53.82
C GLY A 620 36.66 98.54 -53.76
N GLN A 621 37.84 99.15 -53.63
CA GLN A 621 39.08 98.41 -53.37
C GLN A 621 39.28 98.20 -51.88
N SER A 622 39.72 97.01 -51.48
CA SER A 622 39.92 96.72 -50.05
C SER A 622 41.13 97.46 -49.47
N LEU A 623 40.87 98.19 -48.39
CA LEU A 623 41.87 98.86 -47.55
C LEU A 623 42.40 97.94 -46.44
N GLY A 624 41.63 96.91 -46.06
CA GLY A 624 41.96 96.00 -44.98
C GLY A 624 40.79 95.11 -44.54
N THR A 625 40.95 94.44 -43.41
CA THR A 625 39.93 93.63 -42.73
C THR A 625 39.99 93.93 -41.23
N ARG A 626 38.81 94.12 -40.62
CA ARG A 626 38.63 94.24 -39.16
C ARG A 626 37.85 93.02 -38.64
N VAL A 627 38.27 92.51 -37.48
CA VAL A 627 37.61 91.41 -36.77
C VAL A 627 37.35 91.85 -35.34
N THR A 628 36.08 91.88 -34.94
CA THR A 628 35.67 92.22 -33.57
C THR A 628 35.24 90.96 -32.84
N LEU A 629 35.92 90.66 -31.73
CA LEU A 629 35.66 89.54 -30.84
C LEU A 629 34.96 90.06 -29.58
N LYS A 630 33.76 89.55 -29.28
CA LYS A 630 33.04 89.84 -28.03
C LYS A 630 33.23 88.65 -27.07
N ILE A 631 34.05 88.86 -26.03
CA ILE A 631 34.50 87.83 -25.10
C ILE A 631 33.79 88.03 -23.76
N PRO A 632 32.97 87.07 -23.26
CA PRO A 632 32.33 87.19 -21.96
C PRO A 632 33.36 87.04 -20.82
N LEU A 633 33.18 87.84 -19.75
CA LEU A 633 34.00 87.82 -18.54
C LEU A 633 33.73 86.64 -17.60
#